data_AF-F9VEX9-F1
#
_entry.id   AF-F9VEX9-F1
#
_cell.length_a   1.000
_cell.length_b   1.000
_cell.length_c   1.000
_cell.angle_alpha   90.00
_cell.angle_beta   90.00
_cell.angle_gamma   90.00
#
_symmetry.space_group_name_H-M   'P 1'
#
loop_
_entity.id
_entity.type
_entity.pdbx_description
1 polymer ?
#
loop_
_entity_poly.entity_id
_entity_poly.type
_entity_poly.pdbx_seq_one_letter_code
_entity_poly.pdbx_strand_id
1 'polypeptide(L)'
;MIKIPIKAKSFLGEKITVDKKIEIVPKRGVESGYTLYHATSKLHPEGFEIRVEGSSAAKPTRRQEVALTGVKLAQVRNRTQKGKFVYEYVIYAESLKLV
;
A
#
# COMPACT_ATOMS: atom_id res chain seq x y z
N MET A 1 -10.19 12.91 11.25
CA MET A 1 -8.84 13.45 11.00
C MET A 1 -7.87 12.29 10.83
N ILE A 2 -7.35 12.09 9.61
CA ILE A 2 -6.49 10.94 9.28
C ILE A 2 -5.07 11.24 9.76
N LYS A 3 -4.52 10.43 10.68
CA LYS A 3 -3.12 10.58 11.14
C LYS A 3 -2.20 9.82 10.19
N ILE A 4 -1.53 10.55 9.31
CA ILE A 4 -0.47 10.04 8.43
C ILE A 4 0.87 10.55 9.00
N PRO A 5 1.86 9.68 9.30
CA PRO A 5 3.20 10.10 9.68
C PRO A 5 3.78 11.05 8.62
N ILE A 6 4.51 12.08 9.04
CA ILE A 6 5.05 13.12 8.15
C ILE A 6 5.84 12.51 6.98
N LYS A 7 6.64 11.47 7.25
CA LYS A 7 7.41 10.73 6.23
C LYS A 7 6.54 9.97 5.22
N ALA A 8 5.39 9.46 5.64
CA ALA A 8 4.46 8.78 4.75
C ALA A 8 3.68 9.78 3.89
N LYS A 9 3.34 10.96 4.44
CA LYS A 9 2.69 12.03 3.69
C LYS A 9 3.59 12.59 2.60
N SER A 10 4.87 12.81 2.90
CA SER A 10 5.86 13.27 1.90
C SER A 10 6.11 12.24 0.79
N PHE A 11 5.98 10.95 1.09
CA PHE A 11 6.12 9.89 0.09
C PHE A 11 4.86 9.76 -0.77
N LEU A 12 3.69 9.60 -0.14
CA LEU A 12 2.44 9.33 -0.84
C LEU A 12 1.97 10.48 -1.75
N GLY A 13 2.26 11.73 -1.37
CA GLY A 13 1.72 12.91 -2.04
C GLY A 13 0.23 13.11 -1.74
N GLU A 14 -0.42 13.97 -2.52
CA GLU A 14 -1.79 14.40 -2.25
C GLU A 14 -2.87 13.45 -2.79
N LYS A 15 -2.61 12.82 -3.94
CA LYS A 15 -3.56 11.94 -4.62
C LYS A 15 -2.94 10.58 -4.90
N ILE A 16 -3.61 9.54 -4.42
CA ILE A 16 -3.20 8.16 -4.56
C ILE A 16 -4.25 7.45 -5.38
N THR A 17 -3.83 6.81 -6.47
CA THR A 17 -4.71 6.00 -7.32
C THR A 17 -4.30 4.54 -7.19
N VAL A 18 -5.25 3.64 -6.98
CA VAL A 18 -5.00 2.20 -6.97
C VAL A 18 -5.59 1.53 -8.21
N ASP A 19 -4.99 0.42 -8.64
CA ASP A 19 -5.57 -0.45 -9.67
C ASP A 19 -6.76 -1.25 -9.12
N LYS A 20 -7.60 -1.77 -10.03
CA LYS A 20 -8.72 -2.66 -9.70
C LYS A 20 -8.26 -4.03 -9.19
N LYS A 21 -7.04 -4.45 -9.56
CA LYS A 21 -6.48 -5.74 -9.18
C LYS A 21 -5.99 -5.66 -7.74
N ILE A 22 -6.44 -6.62 -6.94
CA ILE A 22 -6.03 -6.80 -5.55
C ILE A 22 -5.46 -8.20 -5.39
N GLU A 23 -4.45 -8.33 -4.53
CA GLU A 23 -3.85 -9.61 -4.17
C GLU A 23 -3.91 -9.81 -2.66
N ILE A 24 -4.04 -11.04 -2.20
CA ILE A 24 -3.96 -11.34 -0.77
C ILE A 24 -2.57 -11.87 -0.48
N VAL A 25 -1.80 -11.14 0.32
CA VAL A 25 -0.44 -11.52 0.72
C VAL A 25 -0.42 -11.97 2.17
N PRO A 26 0.29 -13.06 2.50
CA PRO A 26 0.32 -13.58 3.85
C PRO A 26 1.01 -12.60 4.81
N LYS A 27 0.46 -12.48 6.03
CA LYS A 27 1.09 -11.79 7.14
C LYS A 27 1.66 -12.87 8.07
N ARG A 28 2.96 -12.78 8.38
CA ARG A 28 3.65 -13.82 9.15
C ARG A 28 3.03 -13.94 10.55
N GLY A 29 2.58 -15.14 10.91
CA GLY A 29 2.07 -15.45 12.26
C GLY A 29 0.60 -15.12 12.52
N VAL A 30 -0.21 -14.87 11.49
CA VAL A 30 -1.66 -14.63 11.62
C VAL A 30 -2.44 -15.26 10.45
N GLU A 31 -3.69 -15.63 10.69
CA GLU A 31 -4.57 -16.28 9.70
C GLU A 31 -5.03 -15.34 8.57
N SER A 32 -5.26 -14.07 8.89
CA SER A 32 -5.62 -13.05 7.91
C SER A 32 -4.39 -12.29 7.40
N GLY A 33 -4.16 -12.37 6.08
CA GLY A 33 -3.11 -11.63 5.39
C GLY A 33 -3.42 -10.13 5.20
N TYR A 34 -2.63 -9.47 4.36
CA TYR A 34 -2.91 -8.13 3.86
C TYR A 34 -3.60 -8.20 2.50
N THR A 35 -4.47 -7.23 2.23
CA THR A 35 -4.87 -6.92 0.85
C THR A 35 -3.84 -5.98 0.25
N LEU A 36 -3.16 -6.44 -0.80
CA LEU A 36 -2.18 -5.70 -1.57
C LEU A 36 -2.87 -4.96 -2.73
N TYR A 37 -2.50 -3.70 -2.87
CA TYR A 37 -2.87 -2.84 -3.97
C TYR A 37 -1.62 -2.31 -4.66
N HIS A 38 -1.63 -2.33 -5.99
CA HIS A 38 -0.70 -1.53 -6.78
C HIS A 38 -1.24 -0.11 -6.87
N ALA A 39 -0.44 0.83 -6.41
CA ALA A 39 -0.80 2.23 -6.34
C ALA A 39 0.19 3.11 -7.11
N THR A 40 -0.29 4.26 -7.54
CA THR A 40 0.53 5.30 -8.19
C THR A 40 0.15 6.65 -7.60
N SER A 41 1.11 7.56 -7.52
CA SER A 41 0.86 8.97 -7.20
C SER A 41 1.71 9.85 -8.11
N LYS A 42 1.49 11.17 -8.05
CA LYS A 42 2.32 12.12 -8.81
C LYS A 42 3.80 12.07 -8.41
N LEU A 43 4.09 11.73 -7.15
CA LEU A 43 5.45 11.63 -6.64
C LEU A 43 6.11 10.28 -6.96
N HIS A 44 5.30 9.26 -7.18
CA HIS A 44 5.73 7.90 -7.53
C HIS A 44 4.97 7.39 -8.76
N PRO A 45 5.28 7.92 -9.96
CA PRO A 45 4.68 7.46 -11.21
C PRO A 45 5.04 6.01 -11.56
N GLU A 46 6.19 5.52 -11.07
CA GLU A 46 6.66 4.13 -11.19
C GLU A 46 5.79 3.14 -10.43
N GLY A 47 5.04 3.64 -9.44
CA GLY A 47 4.14 2.86 -8.61
C GLY A 47 4.78 2.32 -7.33
N PHE A 48 3.93 1.98 -6.36
CA PHE A 48 4.30 1.44 -5.06
C PHE A 48 3.23 0.50 -4.51
N GLU A 49 3.59 -0.28 -3.51
CA GLU A 49 2.68 -1.23 -2.85
C GLU A 49 1.99 -0.59 -1.64
N ILE A 50 0.67 -0.80 -1.56
CA ILE A 50 -0.11 -0.56 -0.34
C ILE A 50 -0.62 -1.90 0.17
N ARG A 51 -0.42 -2.16 1.46
CA ARG A 51 -0.89 -3.33 2.19
C ARG A 51 -1.86 -2.91 3.27
N VAL A 52 -3.12 -3.30 3.11
CA VAL A 52 -4.20 -2.99 4.05
C VAL A 52 -4.50 -4.22 4.89
N GLU A 53 -4.59 -4.05 6.21
CA GLU A 53 -4.96 -5.14 7.11
C GLU A 53 -6.45 -5.50 7.01
N GLY A 54 -6.74 -6.77 6.75
CA GLY A 54 -8.07 -7.37 6.97
C GLY A 54 -9.25 -6.74 6.21
N SER A 55 -10.44 -6.86 6.80
CA SER A 55 -11.76 -6.55 6.22
C SER A 55 -12.00 -5.06 5.87
N SER A 56 -11.05 -4.19 6.17
CA SER A 56 -11.11 -2.73 5.90
C SER A 56 -10.53 -2.34 4.54
N ALA A 57 -10.33 -3.34 3.68
CA ALA A 57 -9.79 -3.23 2.34
C ALA A 57 -10.93 -3.09 1.31
N ALA A 58 -11.19 -1.85 0.84
CA ALA A 58 -12.19 -1.64 -0.20
C ALA A 58 -11.75 -2.26 -1.55
N LYS A 59 -12.68 -2.86 -2.30
CA LYS A 59 -12.39 -3.46 -3.60
C LYS A 59 -12.70 -2.47 -4.74
N PRO A 60 -11.69 -1.85 -5.36
CA PRO A 60 -11.91 -0.97 -6.51
C PRO A 60 -12.44 -1.74 -7.72
N THR A 61 -13.43 -1.18 -8.42
CA THR A 61 -13.99 -1.75 -9.66
C THR A 61 -13.24 -1.28 -10.91
N ARG A 62 -12.51 -0.16 -10.78
CA ARG A 62 -11.67 0.47 -11.79
C ARG A 62 -10.47 1.13 -11.12
N ARG A 63 -9.51 1.60 -11.91
CA ARG A 63 -8.44 2.45 -11.41
C ARG A 63 -9.04 3.75 -10.87
N GLN A 64 -8.88 4.03 -9.58
CA GLN A 64 -9.53 5.17 -8.93
C GLN A 64 -8.78 5.70 -7.72
N GLU A 65 -9.13 6.92 -7.32
CA GLU A 65 -8.56 7.61 -6.17
C GLU A 65 -9.01 6.97 -4.87
N VAL A 66 -8.12 6.95 -3.89
CA VAL A 66 -8.38 6.36 -2.57
C VAL A 66 -7.87 7.24 -1.43
N ALA A 67 -8.54 7.11 -0.29
CA ALA A 67 -8.10 7.66 0.97
C ALA A 67 -7.62 6.53 1.89
N LEU A 68 -6.44 6.70 2.47
CA LEU A 68 -5.83 5.75 3.40
C LEU A 68 -5.92 6.25 4.84
N THR A 69 -6.06 5.34 5.82
CA THR A 69 -5.95 5.68 7.26
C THR A 69 -4.91 4.83 7.97
N GLY A 70 -4.36 5.35 9.08
CA GLY A 70 -3.38 4.60 9.88
C GLY A 70 -2.11 4.25 9.12
N VAL A 71 -1.67 5.15 8.25
CA VAL A 71 -0.60 4.89 7.28
C VAL A 71 0.75 4.73 7.98
N LYS A 72 1.55 3.76 7.56
CA LYS A 72 2.94 3.58 7.98
C LYS A 72 3.79 3.25 6.76
N LEU A 73 4.88 3.99 6.59
CA LEU A 73 5.90 3.70 5.58
C LEU A 73 6.94 2.75 6.17
N ALA A 74 7.22 1.66 5.48
CA ALA A 74 8.28 0.72 5.85
C ALA A 74 9.18 0.45 4.64
N GLN A 75 10.45 0.13 4.90
CA GLN A 75 11.31 -0.52 3.91
C GLN A 75 11.30 -2.01 4.17
N VAL A 76 10.96 -2.78 3.15
CA VAL A 76 11.00 -4.24 3.19
C VAL A 76 12.18 -4.71 2.36
N ARG A 77 12.96 -5.62 2.92
CA ARG A 77 14.09 -6.25 2.23
C ARG A 77 13.58 -7.47 1.47
N ASN A 78 13.46 -7.35 0.15
CA ASN A 78 13.05 -8.43 -0.73
C ASN A 78 14.26 -9.05 -1.43
N ARG A 79 14.15 -10.35 -1.72
CA ARG A 79 15.19 -11.08 -2.46
C ARG A 79 14.78 -11.15 -3.93
N THR A 80 15.59 -10.58 -4.80
CA THR A 80 15.43 -10.65 -6.26
C THR A 80 15.59 -12.10 -6.74
N GLN A 81 15.07 -12.40 -7.94
CA GLN A 81 15.28 -13.69 -8.61
C GLN A 81 16.78 -14.06 -8.77
N LYS A 82 17.66 -13.05 -8.87
CA LYS A 82 19.12 -13.23 -8.94
C LYS A 82 19.79 -13.41 -7.57
N GLY A 83 19.01 -13.57 -6.49
CA GLY A 83 19.50 -13.83 -5.14
C GLY A 83 20.00 -12.58 -4.37
N LYS A 84 20.07 -11.41 -5.01
CA LYS A 84 20.44 -10.13 -4.37
C LYS A 84 19.27 -9.56 -3.57
N PHE A 85 19.58 -8.79 -2.54
CA PHE A 85 18.58 -8.11 -1.74
C PHE A 85 18.35 -6.68 -2.25
N VAL A 86 17.08 -6.27 -2.32
CA VAL A 86 16.67 -4.91 -2.64
C VAL A 86 15.74 -4.43 -1.53
N TYR A 87 15.85 -3.15 -1.20
CA TYR A 87 14.94 -2.50 -0.26
C TYR A 87 13.85 -1.81 -1.05
N GLU A 88 12.60 -2.20 -0.80
CA GLU A 88 11.42 -1.65 -1.44
C GLU A 88 10.56 -0.95 -0.39
N TYR A 89 10.02 0.20 -0.74
CA TYR A 89 9.10 0.91 0.12
C TYR A 89 7.71 0.28 0.02
N VAL A 90 7.17 -0.11 1.17
CA VAL A 90 5.82 -0.66 1.31
C VAL A 90 5.04 0.24 2.25
N ILE A 91 3.84 0.60 1.82
CA ILE A 91 2.89 1.37 2.62
C ILE A 91 1.97 0.41 3.32
N TYR A 92 1.96 0.41 4.65
CA TYR A 92 0.95 -0.26 5.45
C TYR A 92 -0.16 0.74 5.80
N ALA A 93 -1.41 0.29 5.76
CA ALA A 93 -2.55 1.11 6.16
C ALA A 93 -3.57 0.28 6.96
N GLU A 94 -4.26 0.94 7.88
CA GLU A 94 -5.35 0.34 8.66
C GLU A 94 -6.63 0.21 7.82
N SER A 95 -6.90 1.17 6.93
CA SER A 95 -8.03 1.10 6.00
C SER A 95 -7.74 1.82 4.69
N LEU A 96 -8.46 1.41 3.66
CA LEU A 96 -8.49 2.05 2.35
C LEU A 96 -9.95 2.26 1.93
N LYS A 97 -10.29 3.50 1.60
CA LYS A 97 -11.63 3.90 1.14
C LYS A 97 -11.56 4.45 -0.27
N LEU A 98 -12.58 4.16 -1.06
CA LEU A 98 -12.76 4.72 -2.40
C LEU A 98 -13.27 6.16 -2.27
N VAL A 99 -12.75 7.07 -3.10
CA VAL A 99 -13.16 8.48 -3.17
C VAL A 99 -14.15 8.68 -4.32
#